data_AF-A0A7Y0AUC7-F1
#
_entry.id   AF-A0A7Y0AUC7-F1
#
_cell.length_a   1.000
_cell.length_b   1.000
_cell.length_c   1.000
_cell.angle_alpha   90.00
_cell.angle_beta   90.00
_cell.angle_gamma   90.00
#
_symmetry.space_group_name_H-M   'P 1'
#
loop_
_entity.id
_entity.type
_entity.pdbx_description
1 polymer ?
#
loop_
_entity_poly.entity_id
_entity_poly.type
_entity_poly.pdbx_seq_one_letter_code
_entity_poly.pdbx_strand_id
1 'polypeptide(L)' 'MTVDEALRRPTITVPDAGALFFGLSRNAAYEAAKRGDFETIRVGGRIVVPVAPLAQRLGLKTSIGSAA' A
#
# COMPACT_ATOMS: atom_id res chain seq x y z
N MET A 1 1.72 -2.92 -12.04
CA MET A 1 0.97 -1.80 -11.46
C MET A 1 1.92 -0.60 -11.38
N THR A 2 1.43 0.62 -11.57
CA THR A 2 2.23 1.85 -11.39
C THR A 2 1.87 2.54 -10.08
N VAL A 3 2.69 3.50 -9.63
CA VAL A 3 2.43 4.27 -8.40
C VAL A 3 1.14 5.07 -8.52
N ASP A 4 0.88 5.73 -9.66
CA ASP A 4 -0.37 6.45 -9.93
C ASP A 4 -1.62 5.57 -9.85
N GLU A 5 -1.53 4.34 -10.38
CA GLU A 5 -2.65 3.40 -10.30
C GLU A 5 -2.92 2.97 -8.85
N ALA A 6 -1.86 2.76 -8.07
CA ALA A 6 -1.97 2.43 -6.65
C ALA A 6 -2.63 3.58 -5.87
N LEU A 7 -2.24 4.84 -6.11
CA LEU A 7 -2.76 6.03 -5.43
C LEU A 7 -4.27 6.29 -5.66
N ARG A 8 -4.87 5.64 -6.67
CA ARG A 8 -6.31 5.71 -6.95
C ARG A 8 -7.13 4.62 -6.25
N ARG A 9 -6.48 3.58 -5.73
CA ARG A 9 -7.15 2.46 -5.07
C ARG A 9 -7.24 2.70 -3.55
N PRO A 10 -8.32 2.25 -2.90
CA PRO A 10 -8.40 2.32 -1.44
C PRO A 10 -7.37 1.41 -0.74
N THR A 11 -7.17 0.22 -1.29
CA THR A 11 -6.26 -0.80 -0.76
C THR A 11 -5.51 -1.51 -1.88
N ILE A 12 -4.30 -1.98 -1.56
CA ILE A 12 -3.46 -2.81 -2.43
C ILE A 12 -2.89 -3.99 -1.66
N THR A 13 -2.25 -4.93 -2.35
CA THR A 13 -1.61 -6.07 -1.69
C THR A 13 -0.30 -5.66 -1.02
N VAL A 14 0.15 -6.44 -0.04
CA VAL A 14 1.45 -6.21 0.63
C VAL A 14 2.63 -6.21 -0.34
N PRO A 15 2.77 -7.19 -1.26
CA PRO A 15 3.87 -7.19 -2.23
C PRO A 15 3.87 -5.96 -3.14
N ASP A 16 2.69 -5.53 -3.59
CA ASP A 16 2.56 -4.35 -4.43
C ASP A 16 2.96 -3.08 -3.68
N ALA A 17 2.53 -2.93 -2.42
CA ALA A 17 2.90 -1.79 -1.60
C ALA A 17 4.43 -1.72 -1.41
N GLY A 18 5.05 -2.87 -1.07
CA GLY A 18 6.50 -2.96 -0.91
C GLY A 18 7.25 -2.62 -2.18
N ALA A 19 6.84 -3.16 -3.32
CA ALA A 19 7.51 -2.92 -4.59
C ALA A 19 7.38 -1.46 -5.05
N LEU A 20 6.17 -0.90 -5.00
CA LEU A 20 5.88 0.42 -5.57
C LEU A 20 6.37 1.59 -4.73
N PHE A 21 6.26 1.49 -3.40
CA PHE A 21 6.58 2.61 -2.51
C PHE A 21 7.97 2.49 -1.88
N PHE A 22 8.53 1.28 -1.81
CA PHE A 22 9.78 1.02 -1.09
C PHE A 22 10.81 0.23 -1.91
N GLY A 23 10.52 -0.16 -3.16
CA GLY A 23 11.43 -0.94 -3.99
C GLY A 23 11.74 -2.35 -3.45
N LEU A 24 10.85 -2.91 -2.63
CA LEU A 24 11.05 -4.20 -1.96
C LEU A 24 10.66 -5.39 -2.83
N SER A 25 11.36 -6.51 -2.63
CA SER A 25 10.91 -7.81 -3.12
C SER A 25 9.70 -8.32 -2.33
N ARG A 26 8.98 -9.30 -2.89
CA ARG A 26 7.77 -9.88 -2.26
C ARG A 26 7.98 -10.31 -0.81
N ASN A 27 9.07 -11.03 -0.53
CA ASN A 27 9.35 -11.51 0.82
C ASN A 27 9.69 -10.37 1.78
N ALA A 28 10.52 -9.42 1.32
CA ALA A 28 10.87 -8.24 2.10
C ALA A 28 9.62 -7.38 2.42
N ALA A 29 8.66 -7.29 1.51
CA ALA A 29 7.39 -6.61 1.75
C ALA A 29 6.55 -7.28 2.84
N TYR A 30 6.45 -8.62 2.86
CA TYR A 30 5.76 -9.34 3.93
C TYR A 30 6.47 -9.20 5.28
N GLU A 31 7.80 -9.23 5.31
CA GLU A 31 8.57 -9.01 6.53
C GLU A 31 8.38 -7.58 7.06
N ALA A 32 8.37 -6.58 6.17
CA ALA A 32 8.08 -5.19 6.55
C ALA A 32 6.66 -5.01 7.09
N ALA A 33 5.67 -5.64 6.44
CA ALA A 33 4.30 -5.69 6.93
C ALA A 33 4.19 -6.35 8.31
N LYS A 34 4.94 -7.43 8.55
CA LYS A 34 4.98 -8.16 9.82
C LYS A 34 5.63 -7.33 10.93
N ARG A 35 6.66 -6.55 10.61
CA ARG A 35 7.31 -5.61 11.55
C ARG A 35 6.45 -4.38 11.86
N GLY A 36 5.49 -4.06 10.99
CA GLY A 36 4.67 -2.86 11.12
C GLY A 36 5.32 -1.61 10.54
N ASP A 37 6.28 -1.77 9.61
CA ASP A 37 6.96 -0.66 8.92
C ASP A 37 5.94 0.22 8.16
N PHE A 38 4.81 -0.36 7.75
CA PHE A 38 3.64 0.33 7.21
C PHE A 38 2.34 -0.32 7.67
N GLU A 39 1.24 0.44 7.58
CA GLU A 39 -0.08 -0.01 8.02
C GLU A 39 -0.59 -1.18 7.19
N THR A 40 -1.13 -2.19 7.86
CA THR A 40 -1.78 -3.33 7.22
C THR A 40 -3.12 -3.62 7.87
N ILE A 41 -4.09 -4.00 7.05
CA ILE A 41 -5.42 -4.42 7.48
C ILE A 41 -5.61 -5.87 7.06
N ARG A 42 -6.10 -6.68 8.00
CA ARG A 42 -6.47 -8.06 7.73
C ARG A 42 -7.97 -8.14 7.52
N VAL A 43 -8.39 -8.60 6.35
CA VAL A 43 -9.79 -8.80 6.00
C VAL A 43 -9.97 -10.28 5.67
N GLY A 44 -10.53 -11.04 6.62
CA GLY A 44 -10.59 -12.50 6.54
C GLY A 44 -9.18 -13.11 6.40
N GLY A 45 -8.98 -13.92 5.35
CA GLY A 45 -7.70 -14.55 5.04
C GLY A 45 -6.69 -13.68 4.25
N ARG A 46 -7.02 -12.42 3.96
CA ARG A 46 -6.16 -11.53 3.15
C ARG A 46 -5.57 -10.41 4.01
N ILE A 47 -4.31 -10.07 3.71
CA ILE A 47 -3.62 -8.89 4.27
C ILE A 47 -3.50 -7.87 3.15
N VAL A 48 -4.04 -6.68 3.39
CA VAL A 48 -4.03 -5.56 2.44
C VAL A 48 -3.44 -4.32 3.10
N VAL A 49 -2.95 -3.40 2.28
CA VAL A 49 -2.35 -2.15 2.70
C VAL A 49 -3.27 -1.01 2.28
N PRO A 50 -3.81 -0.22 3.23
CA PRO A 50 -4.54 0.99 2.91
C PRO A 50 -3.61 2.06 2.31
N VAL A 51 -4.00 2.57 1.15
CA VAL A 51 -3.13 3.47 0.36
C VAL A 51 -3.11 4.88 0.92
N ALA A 52 -4.23 5.39 1.42
CA ALA A 52 -4.32 6.74 1.98
C ALA A 52 -3.29 7.03 3.09
N PRO A 53 -3.23 6.24 4.19
CA PRO A 53 -2.25 6.48 5.25
C PRO A 53 -0.82 6.24 4.77
N LEU A 54 -0.59 5.24 3.90
CA LEU A 54 0.73 4.97 3.34
C LEU A 54 1.24 6.16 2.51
N ALA A 55 0.43 6.65 1.59
CA ALA A 55 0.76 7.80 0.75
C ALA A 55 0.98 9.07 1.59
N GLN A 56 0.15 9.31 2.61
CA GLN A 56 0.32 10.43 3.52
C GLN A 56 1.66 10.39 4.25
N ARG A 57 2.08 9.22 4.76
CA ARG A 57 3.39 9.03 5.40
C ARG A 57 4.55 9.31 4.46
N LEU A 58 4.36 9.08 3.16
CA LEU A 58 5.36 9.30 2.11
C LEU A 58 5.27 10.71 1.50
N GLY A 59 4.38 11.58 1.99
CA GLY A 59 4.18 12.93 1.43
C GLY A 59 3.51 12.95 0.05
N LEU A 60 2.88 11.84 -0.36
CA LEU A 60 2.17 11.72 -1.63
C LEU A 60 0.70 12.12 -1.46
N LYS A 61 0.15 12.80 -2.47
CA LYS A 61 -1.27 13.11 -2.53
C LYS A 61 -2.02 11.93 -3.17
N THR A 62 -3.00 11.38 -2.46
CA THR A 62 -3.94 10.40 -3.04
C THR A 62 -5.09 11.12 -3.75
N SER A 63 -5.63 10.51 -4.79
CA SER A 63 -6.83 11.00 -5.50
C SER A 63 -7.96 9.98 -5.44
N ILE A 64 -8.13 9.35 -4.27
CA ILE A 64 -9.14 8.31 -4.08
C ILE A 64 -10.52 8.98 -4.13
N GLY A 65 -11.35 8.57 -5.10
CA GLY A 65 -12.74 8.99 -5.16
C GLY A 65 -12.99 10.43 -5.59
N SER A 66 -12.13 11.04 -6.42
CA SER A 66 -12.56 12.23 -7.17
C SER A 66 -13.72 11.82 -8.09
N ALA A 67 -14.93 11.98 -7.58
CA ALA A 67 -16.14 11.88 -8.38
C ALA A 67 -16.05 12.89 -9.53
N ALA A 68 -16.50 12.44 -10.72
CA ALA A 68 -16.78 13.30 -11.85
C ALA A 68 -17.82 14.37 -11.47
#